data_AF-A0A1F4I5H0-F1
#
_entry.id   AF-A0A1F4I5H0-F1
#
_cell.length_a   1.000
_cell.length_b   1.000
_cell.length_c   1.000
_cell.angle_alpha   90.00
_cell.angle_beta   90.00
_cell.angle_gamma   90.00
#
_symmetry.space_group_name_H-M   'P 1'
#
loop_
_entity.id
_entity.type
_entity.pdbx_description
1 polymer ?
#
loop_
_entity_poly.entity_id
_entity_poly.type
_entity_poly.pdbx_seq_one_letter_code
_entity_poly.pdbx_strand_id
1 'polypeptide(L)'
;MNPSSKHTRLVLRCVAGAALSTALSCALALKVDMYAIGNWSGGNCAPGDTGADRGSWPGMASAWYDWMGLMGHAKTGKFVDGNTTVKRFCDPSVNAGCQDFSYVDWPDAAIVAAHGWDAGNGWGALMRNSALGTCGAVMGTASGNMFVGDGSLKFLHASSCLSLNDNYFSNMRMAMKETGSSKGLHVMTGFHGVMWISSSFNGDYAATAINGHVQSVAKAWTGAHYKSNKFSCAPYDPFNWFGTCQDQCPTAMTIGATPGNALNRLLNERYNNSGSFGPPNGRSYYAWMGYPGCNPVAENAFNP
;
A
#
# COMPACT_ATOMS: atom_id res chain seq x y z
N MET A 1 -45.27 3.44 50.22
CA MET A 1 -44.70 3.29 48.85
C MET A 1 -43.33 3.96 48.86
N ASN A 2 -42.26 3.16 48.73
CA ASN A 2 -40.89 3.61 48.98
C ASN A 2 -40.23 4.09 47.66
N PRO A 3 -39.81 5.37 47.53
CA PRO A 3 -39.32 5.92 46.26
C PRO A 3 -37.86 5.55 45.92
N SER A 4 -37.21 4.71 46.74
CA SER A 4 -35.76 4.51 46.72
C SER A 4 -35.20 3.57 45.62
N SER A 5 -36.02 2.92 44.78
CA SER A 5 -35.51 1.87 43.86
C SER A 5 -35.16 2.33 42.43
N LYS A 6 -35.47 3.59 42.07
CA LYS A 6 -35.25 4.08 40.69
C LYS A 6 -33.85 4.62 40.41
N HIS A 7 -33.15 5.13 41.42
CA HIS A 7 -31.81 5.71 41.22
C HIS A 7 -30.70 4.66 41.11
N THR A 8 -30.85 3.50 41.75
CA THR A 8 -29.84 2.42 41.73
C THR A 8 -29.74 1.74 40.35
N ARG A 9 -30.82 1.73 39.56
CA ARG A 9 -30.84 1.13 38.21
C ARG A 9 -30.20 2.01 37.13
N LEU A 10 -30.11 3.32 37.34
CA LEU A 10 -29.50 4.24 36.38
C LEU A 10 -27.97 4.23 36.50
N VAL A 11 -27.45 4.16 37.74
CA VAL A 11 -26.01 4.14 38.02
C VAL A 11 -25.35 2.86 37.47
N LEU A 12 -26.01 1.70 37.58
CA LEU A 12 -25.48 0.45 37.00
C LEU A 12 -25.40 0.46 35.46
N ARG A 13 -26.27 1.21 34.76
CA ARG A 13 -26.24 1.30 33.29
C ARG A 13 -25.10 2.21 32.80
N CYS A 14 -24.71 3.23 33.57
CA CYS A 14 -23.56 4.07 33.25
C CYS A 14 -22.23 3.35 33.47
N VAL A 15 -22.13 2.50 34.50
CA VAL A 15 -20.90 1.73 34.78
C VAL A 15 -20.70 0.58 33.79
N ALA A 16 -21.78 -0.06 33.31
CA ALA A 16 -21.69 -1.04 32.23
C ALA A 16 -21.31 -0.42 30.86
N GLY A 17 -21.73 0.83 30.60
CA GLY A 17 -21.33 1.58 29.41
C GLY A 17 -19.85 2.02 29.43
N ALA A 18 -19.31 2.34 30.62
CA ALA A 18 -17.90 2.70 30.79
C ALA A 18 -16.95 1.49 30.81
N ALA A 19 -17.44 0.30 31.14
CA ALA A 19 -16.66 -0.94 31.08
C ALA A 19 -16.66 -1.58 29.68
N LEU A 20 -17.67 -1.32 28.83
CA LEU A 20 -17.64 -1.72 27.42
C LEU A 20 -16.82 -0.77 26.53
N SER A 21 -16.59 0.47 26.96
CA SER A 21 -15.71 1.39 26.24
C SER A 21 -14.23 1.11 26.51
N THR A 22 -13.83 0.38 27.56
CA THR A 22 -12.43 -0.03 27.76
C THR A 22 -12.06 -1.33 27.03
N ALA A 23 -13.02 -1.97 26.36
CA ALA A 23 -12.75 -2.91 25.26
C ALA A 23 -12.54 -2.18 23.91
N LEU A 24 -12.31 -0.86 23.93
CA LEU A 24 -11.65 -0.12 22.87
C LEU A 24 -10.37 -0.88 22.51
N SER A 25 -10.44 -1.57 21.36
CA SER A 25 -9.34 -2.23 20.66
C SER A 25 -7.99 -1.75 21.18
N CYS A 26 -7.23 -2.62 21.84
CA CYS A 26 -5.79 -2.41 21.97
C CYS A 26 -5.28 -2.22 20.53
N ALA A 27 -5.13 -0.96 20.11
CA ALA A 27 -4.50 -0.62 18.85
C ALA A 27 -3.06 -1.11 19.00
N LEU A 28 -2.80 -2.32 18.49
CA LEU A 28 -1.46 -2.86 18.49
C LEU A 28 -0.62 -1.93 17.63
N ALA A 29 0.44 -1.39 18.22
CA ALA A 29 1.43 -0.62 17.48
C ALA A 29 1.98 -1.51 16.36
N LEU A 30 1.65 -1.17 15.12
CA LEU A 30 2.20 -1.83 13.94
C LEU A 30 3.72 -1.66 13.92
N LYS A 31 4.45 -2.71 13.53
CA LYS A 31 5.80 -2.56 13.00
C LYS A 31 5.68 -1.97 11.60
N VAL A 32 6.45 -0.93 11.31
CA VAL A 32 6.44 -0.28 10.00
C VAL A 32 7.83 -0.19 9.41
N ASP A 33 7.93 -0.51 8.12
CA ASP A 33 9.16 -0.36 7.35
C ASP A 33 8.96 0.52 6.12
N MET A 34 10.03 1.20 5.69
CA MET A 34 10.10 1.83 4.38
C MET A 34 11.27 1.27 3.56
N TYR A 35 11.00 1.06 2.28
CA TYR A 35 11.97 0.69 1.27
C TYR A 35 11.88 1.73 0.16
N ALA A 36 12.95 2.48 -0.09
CA ALA A 36 12.94 3.51 -1.11
C ALA A 36 14.24 3.50 -1.89
N ILE A 37 14.17 3.64 -3.21
CA ILE A 37 15.33 3.86 -4.05
C ILE A 37 15.14 5.23 -4.69
N GLY A 38 16.09 6.14 -4.41
CA GLY A 38 16.16 7.46 -5.03
C GLY A 38 17.27 7.57 -6.05
N ASN A 39 18.24 6.65 -6.01
CA ASN A 39 19.39 6.62 -6.90
C ASN A 39 19.60 5.19 -7.41
N TRP A 40 19.30 4.96 -8.69
CA TRP A 40 19.58 3.71 -9.40
C TRP A 40 20.94 3.76 -10.10
N SER A 41 21.37 4.95 -10.51
CA SER A 41 22.64 5.17 -11.20
C SER A 41 23.86 4.66 -10.41
N GLY A 42 23.78 4.70 -9.09
CA GLY A 42 24.79 4.19 -8.15
C GLY A 42 24.56 2.74 -7.71
N GLY A 43 23.71 1.99 -8.41
CA GLY A 43 23.56 0.54 -8.29
C GLY A 43 24.03 -0.17 -9.56
N ASN A 44 23.92 -1.50 -9.59
CA ASN A 44 24.30 -2.29 -10.77
C ASN A 44 23.11 -2.69 -11.68
N CYS A 45 21.88 -2.30 -11.33
CA CYS A 45 20.70 -2.55 -12.16
C CYS A 45 20.42 -1.46 -13.20
N ALA A 46 20.92 -0.25 -13.00
CA ALA A 46 20.95 0.80 -14.03
C ALA A 46 22.21 1.67 -13.88
N PRO A 47 23.42 1.07 -14.00
CA PRO A 47 24.66 1.73 -13.68
C PRO A 47 24.88 2.97 -14.57
N GLY A 48 25.10 4.12 -13.94
CA GLY A 48 25.36 5.39 -14.63
C GLY A 48 24.12 6.07 -15.24
N ASP A 49 22.93 5.47 -15.17
CA ASP A 49 21.70 6.10 -15.66
C ASP A 49 21.13 7.09 -14.64
N THR A 50 21.65 8.32 -14.64
CA THR A 50 21.14 9.40 -13.78
C THR A 50 19.73 9.84 -14.17
N GLY A 51 19.25 9.52 -15.38
CA GLY A 51 17.88 9.80 -15.82
C GLY A 51 16.85 8.92 -15.11
N ALA A 52 17.27 7.75 -14.61
CA ALA A 52 16.47 6.90 -13.74
C ALA A 52 16.42 7.39 -12.29
N ASP A 53 17.26 8.32 -11.85
CA ASP A 53 17.25 8.74 -10.45
C ASP A 53 15.98 9.53 -10.09
N ARG A 54 15.47 9.32 -8.88
CA ARG A 54 14.24 9.90 -8.35
C ARG A 54 14.48 10.40 -6.92
N GLY A 55 15.35 11.40 -6.79
CA GLY A 55 15.81 11.90 -5.49
C GLY A 55 14.71 12.36 -4.51
N SER A 56 13.53 12.74 -4.98
CA SER A 56 12.40 13.11 -4.11
C SER A 56 11.66 11.91 -3.50
N TRP A 57 11.75 10.72 -4.11
CA TRP A 57 10.96 9.55 -3.73
C TRP A 57 11.23 9.07 -2.30
N PRO A 58 12.50 8.98 -1.83
CA PRO A 58 12.79 8.65 -0.44
C PRO A 58 12.18 9.64 0.56
N GLY A 59 12.05 10.92 0.19
CA GLY A 59 11.39 11.94 1.01
C GLY A 59 9.89 11.70 1.13
N MET A 60 9.23 11.34 0.03
CA MET A 60 7.80 11.00 0.00
C MET A 60 7.52 9.76 0.88
N ALA A 61 8.30 8.68 0.71
CA ALA A 61 8.17 7.48 1.55
C ALA A 61 8.49 7.75 3.03
N SER A 62 9.51 8.57 3.30
CA SER A 62 9.86 8.99 4.66
C SER A 62 8.70 9.76 5.33
N ALA A 63 7.97 10.59 4.59
CA ALA A 63 6.84 11.34 5.15
C ALA A 63 5.74 10.41 5.69
N TRP A 64 5.38 9.35 4.96
CA TRP A 64 4.48 8.32 5.49
C TRP A 64 5.08 7.62 6.71
N TYR A 65 6.32 7.15 6.60
CA TYR A 65 7.02 6.39 7.64
C TYR A 65 7.15 7.16 8.97
N ASP A 66 7.51 8.43 8.90
CA ASP A 66 7.69 9.28 10.07
C ASP A 66 6.35 9.59 10.74
N TRP A 67 5.29 9.84 9.96
CA TRP A 67 3.94 10.00 10.50
C TRP A 67 3.38 8.72 11.12
N MET A 68 3.65 7.55 10.55
CA MET A 68 3.30 6.28 11.21
C MET A 68 3.94 6.19 12.60
N GLY A 69 5.21 6.60 12.74
CA GLY A 69 5.87 6.69 14.05
C GLY A 69 5.23 7.72 14.99
N LEU A 70 4.88 8.91 14.50
CA LEU A 70 4.17 9.93 15.29
C LEU A 70 2.79 9.47 15.74
N MET A 71 2.14 8.58 14.99
CA MET A 71 0.86 7.96 15.33
C MET A 71 0.99 6.76 16.29
N GLY A 72 2.20 6.51 16.82
CA GLY A 72 2.45 5.48 17.84
C GLY A 72 2.86 4.11 17.31
N HIS A 73 3.20 4.00 16.03
CA HIS A 73 3.72 2.75 15.45
C HIS A 73 5.23 2.60 15.62
N ALA A 74 5.70 1.36 15.67
CA ALA A 74 7.11 1.03 15.81
C ALA A 74 7.81 1.10 14.46
N LYS A 75 8.69 2.10 14.28
CA LYS A 75 9.53 2.26 13.10
C LYS A 75 10.67 1.23 13.13
N THR A 76 10.54 0.12 12.40
CA THR A 76 11.45 -1.04 12.52
C THR A 76 12.52 -1.11 11.42
N GLY A 77 12.26 -0.53 10.25
CA GLY A 77 13.20 -0.58 9.13
C GLY A 77 13.10 0.66 8.24
N LYS A 78 14.25 1.26 7.94
CA LYS A 78 14.38 2.35 6.97
C LYS A 78 15.50 2.02 5.99
N PHE A 79 15.11 1.61 4.81
CA PHE A 79 16.03 1.17 3.77
C PHE A 79 15.96 2.14 2.59
N VAL A 80 16.94 3.03 2.48
CA VAL A 80 17.07 3.96 1.36
C VAL A 80 18.27 3.58 0.54
N ASP A 81 18.09 3.43 -0.77
CA ASP A 81 19.15 3.19 -1.73
C ASP A 81 19.91 1.89 -1.44
N GLY A 82 21.01 1.97 -0.68
CA GLY A 82 21.72 0.85 -0.06
C GLY A 82 21.93 -0.38 -0.94
N ASN A 83 21.95 -1.56 -0.31
CA ASN A 83 21.96 -2.84 -1.03
C ASN A 83 20.53 -3.35 -1.27
N THR A 84 19.62 -2.48 -1.72
CA THR A 84 18.24 -2.88 -1.99
C THR A 84 18.22 -3.80 -3.22
N THR A 85 17.88 -5.06 -3.00
CA THR A 85 17.87 -6.15 -3.98
C THR A 85 16.54 -6.89 -3.91
N VAL A 86 16.27 -7.73 -4.92
CA VAL A 86 15.06 -8.56 -4.99
C VAL A 86 14.88 -9.47 -3.77
N LYS A 87 15.95 -9.86 -3.07
CA LYS A 87 15.90 -10.75 -1.90
C LYS A 87 14.98 -10.25 -0.78
N ARG A 88 14.81 -8.92 -0.66
CA ARG A 88 13.95 -8.32 0.38
C ARG A 88 12.46 -8.46 0.12
N PHE A 89 12.10 -8.83 -1.10
CA PHE A 89 10.73 -8.77 -1.60
C PHE A 89 10.25 -10.09 -2.18
N CYS A 90 11.16 -10.89 -2.75
CA CYS A 90 10.77 -12.16 -3.31
C CYS A 90 10.48 -13.20 -2.23
N ASP A 91 9.72 -14.21 -2.63
CA ASP A 91 9.21 -15.27 -1.76
C ASP A 91 10.11 -16.53 -1.78
N PRO A 92 10.49 -17.08 -0.61
CA PRO A 92 11.24 -18.32 -0.45
C PRO A 92 10.66 -19.54 -1.17
N SER A 93 9.34 -19.58 -1.38
CA SER A 93 8.65 -20.65 -2.12
C SER A 93 8.95 -20.62 -3.61
N VAL A 94 9.31 -19.45 -4.15
CA VAL A 94 9.77 -19.29 -5.53
C VAL A 94 11.28 -19.52 -5.65
N ASN A 95 12.07 -19.02 -4.69
CA ASN A 95 13.51 -19.23 -4.65
C ASN A 95 14.03 -19.20 -3.21
N ALA A 96 14.73 -20.25 -2.76
CA ALA A 96 15.20 -20.37 -1.37
C ALA A 96 16.18 -19.27 -0.91
N GLY A 97 16.77 -18.50 -1.83
CA GLY A 97 17.61 -17.34 -1.52
C GLY A 97 16.86 -16.04 -1.23
N CYS A 98 15.53 -16.07 -1.33
CA CYS A 98 14.61 -14.99 -0.98
C CYS A 98 14.41 -14.86 0.53
N GLN A 99 14.06 -13.64 0.98
CA GLN A 99 14.09 -13.25 2.39
C GLN A 99 12.95 -12.29 2.77
N ASP A 100 11.85 -12.22 2.02
CA ASP A 100 10.69 -11.38 2.35
C ASP A 100 10.23 -11.50 3.81
N PHE A 101 10.23 -12.69 4.41
CA PHE A 101 9.87 -12.94 5.81
C PHE A 101 10.72 -12.18 6.83
N SER A 102 11.96 -11.81 6.45
CA SER A 102 12.87 -10.97 7.24
C SER A 102 12.82 -9.50 6.86
N TYR A 103 12.10 -9.16 5.79
CA TYR A 103 12.03 -7.82 5.20
C TYR A 103 10.59 -7.42 4.90
N VAL A 104 10.11 -7.46 3.66
CA VAL A 104 8.79 -6.87 3.32
C VAL A 104 7.64 -7.52 4.11
N ASP A 105 7.75 -8.79 4.46
CA ASP A 105 6.77 -9.56 5.21
C ASP A 105 6.99 -9.58 6.73
N TRP A 106 8.09 -9.01 7.21
CA TRP A 106 8.37 -8.84 8.63
C TRP A 106 7.48 -7.79 9.35
N PRO A 107 7.31 -6.55 8.82
CA PRO A 107 6.51 -5.52 9.47
C PRO A 107 5.01 -5.83 9.31
N ASP A 108 4.17 -5.05 9.98
CA ASP A 108 2.73 -5.09 9.79
C ASP A 108 2.28 -4.13 8.66
N ALA A 109 3.05 -3.09 8.37
CA ALA A 109 2.85 -2.21 7.22
C ALA A 109 4.19 -1.83 6.56
N ALA A 110 4.20 -1.76 5.23
CA ALA A 110 5.39 -1.37 4.48
C ALA A 110 5.03 -0.41 3.34
N ILE A 111 5.95 0.50 3.04
CA ILE A 111 5.94 1.27 1.80
C ILE A 111 7.15 0.91 0.95
N VAL A 112 6.92 0.66 -0.33
CA VAL A 112 7.96 0.37 -1.33
C VAL A 112 7.91 1.46 -2.40
N ALA A 113 8.98 2.24 -2.47
CA ALA A 113 9.20 3.31 -3.43
C ALA A 113 10.27 2.88 -4.45
N ALA A 114 9.83 2.46 -5.63
CA ALA A 114 10.68 1.92 -6.69
C ALA A 114 10.09 2.22 -8.07
N HIS A 115 10.93 2.26 -9.11
CA HIS A 115 10.47 2.30 -10.50
C HIS A 115 9.63 1.08 -10.82
N GLY A 116 8.45 1.30 -11.41
CA GLY A 116 7.59 0.20 -11.83
C GLY A 116 7.36 0.10 -13.31
N TRP A 117 7.00 -1.09 -13.75
CA TRP A 117 6.62 -1.40 -15.12
C TRP A 117 5.51 -2.48 -15.15
N ASP A 118 4.86 -2.61 -16.30
CA ASP A 118 3.94 -3.71 -16.60
C ASP A 118 4.74 -5.01 -16.84
N ALA A 119 4.64 -5.96 -15.92
CA ALA A 119 5.33 -7.24 -15.99
C ALA A 119 4.53 -8.34 -16.72
N GLY A 120 3.61 -7.97 -17.62
CA GLY A 120 2.74 -8.91 -18.33
C GLY A 120 1.49 -9.22 -17.52
N ASN A 121 0.65 -8.19 -17.31
CA ASN A 121 -0.54 -8.22 -16.45
C ASN A 121 -0.23 -8.38 -14.95
N GLY A 122 0.90 -7.83 -14.52
CA GLY A 122 1.25 -7.71 -13.11
C GLY A 122 2.24 -6.57 -12.90
N TRP A 123 2.64 -6.35 -11.66
CA TRP A 123 3.52 -5.25 -11.30
C TRP A 123 4.97 -5.73 -11.22
N GLY A 124 5.86 -5.04 -11.92
CA GLY A 124 7.30 -5.16 -11.72
C GLY A 124 7.88 -3.94 -11.01
N ALA A 125 8.88 -4.13 -10.16
CA ALA A 125 9.61 -3.09 -9.44
C ALA A 125 11.14 -3.23 -9.62
N LEU A 126 11.82 -2.15 -10.00
CA LEU A 126 13.23 -2.18 -10.37
C LEU A 126 14.06 -1.96 -9.13
N MET A 127 14.89 -2.94 -8.80
CA MET A 127 15.77 -2.89 -7.65
C MET A 127 17.01 -2.06 -7.98
N ARG A 128 17.69 -1.58 -6.94
CA ARG A 128 18.94 -0.83 -7.12
C ARG A 128 20.07 -1.77 -7.51
N ASN A 129 20.13 -2.93 -6.86
CA ASN A 129 21.15 -3.93 -7.10
C ASN A 129 20.56 -5.29 -7.47
N SER A 130 21.27 -6.01 -8.31
CA SER A 130 20.92 -7.34 -8.77
C SER A 130 21.19 -8.35 -7.66
N ALA A 131 20.31 -9.34 -7.57
CA ALA A 131 20.52 -10.54 -6.80
C ALA A 131 19.72 -11.67 -7.42
N LEU A 132 20.13 -12.92 -7.18
CA LEU A 132 19.43 -14.10 -7.70
C LEU A 132 19.27 -14.08 -9.23
N GLY A 133 20.21 -13.44 -9.95
CA GLY A 133 20.19 -13.34 -11.41
C GLY A 133 19.19 -12.33 -11.98
N THR A 134 18.55 -11.49 -11.17
CA THR A 134 17.57 -10.49 -11.62
C THR A 134 17.74 -9.14 -10.95
N CYS A 135 17.20 -8.10 -11.60
CA CYS A 135 17.03 -6.75 -11.08
C CYS A 135 15.57 -6.43 -10.72
N GLY A 136 14.65 -7.34 -11.00
CA GLY A 136 13.22 -7.10 -10.86
C GLY A 136 12.59 -7.91 -9.74
N ALA A 137 11.81 -7.24 -8.90
CA ALA A 137 10.78 -7.87 -8.09
C ALA A 137 9.47 -7.82 -8.89
N VAL A 138 8.76 -8.95 -9.01
CA VAL A 138 7.58 -9.08 -9.88
C VAL A 138 6.45 -9.74 -9.11
N MET A 139 5.29 -9.08 -9.08
CA MET A 139 4.11 -9.48 -8.34
C MET A 139 2.91 -9.65 -9.29
N GLY A 140 2.10 -10.68 -9.05
CA GLY A 140 0.85 -10.86 -9.78
C GLY A 140 1.05 -11.36 -11.22
N THR A 141 2.00 -12.25 -11.47
CA THR A 141 2.15 -12.94 -12.75
C THR A 141 2.59 -14.39 -12.54
N ALA A 142 2.46 -15.25 -13.55
CA ALA A 142 2.87 -16.66 -13.45
C ALA A 142 4.40 -16.83 -13.28
N SER A 143 5.19 -15.88 -13.78
CA SER A 143 6.65 -15.80 -13.60
C SER A 143 7.05 -14.85 -12.45
N GLY A 144 6.08 -14.39 -11.67
CA GLY A 144 6.30 -13.50 -10.54
C GLY A 144 7.13 -14.18 -9.46
N ASN A 145 7.90 -13.38 -8.74
CA ASN A 145 8.75 -13.84 -7.63
C ASN A 145 8.30 -13.30 -6.28
N MET A 146 7.22 -12.51 -6.23
CA MET A 146 6.67 -11.95 -4.99
C MET A 146 5.30 -12.54 -4.69
N PHE A 147 5.17 -13.11 -3.50
CA PHE A 147 3.93 -13.17 -2.75
C PHE A 147 4.14 -12.38 -1.46
N VAL A 148 3.09 -11.79 -0.92
CA VAL A 148 3.20 -10.99 0.31
C VAL A 148 2.00 -11.19 1.22
N GLY A 149 2.22 -10.96 2.51
CA GLY A 149 1.24 -11.07 3.58
C GLY A 149 1.04 -12.49 4.10
N ASP A 150 1.82 -13.46 3.63
CA ASP A 150 1.97 -14.77 4.26
C ASP A 150 2.77 -14.70 5.58
N GLY A 151 3.53 -13.61 5.79
CA GLY A 151 4.19 -13.23 7.05
C GLY A 151 3.34 -12.41 8.02
N SER A 152 3.80 -11.21 8.38
CA SER A 152 3.13 -10.27 9.27
C SER A 152 2.44 -9.12 8.53
N LEU A 153 2.81 -8.91 7.27
CA LEU A 153 2.43 -7.74 6.48
C LEU A 153 0.92 -7.71 6.22
N LYS A 154 0.30 -6.61 6.64
CA LYS A 154 -1.12 -6.32 6.44
C LYS A 154 -1.31 -5.26 5.36
N PHE A 155 -0.49 -4.21 5.39
CA PHE A 155 -0.62 -3.06 4.50
C PHE A 155 0.62 -2.87 3.65
N LEU A 156 0.48 -2.95 2.33
CA LEU A 156 1.56 -2.66 1.39
C LEU A 156 1.20 -1.44 0.54
N HIS A 157 2.00 -0.40 0.64
CA HIS A 157 1.96 0.74 -0.28
C HIS A 157 3.01 0.55 -1.37
N ALA A 158 2.60 0.14 -2.56
CA ALA A 158 3.44 0.08 -3.74
C ALA A 158 3.48 1.47 -4.40
N SER A 159 4.30 2.38 -3.84
CA SER A 159 4.60 3.70 -4.39
C SER A 159 5.48 3.54 -5.62
N SER A 160 4.85 3.25 -6.75
CA SER A 160 5.51 2.88 -7.99
C SER A 160 4.57 3.16 -9.15
N CYS A 161 5.12 3.50 -10.31
CA CYS A 161 4.34 3.54 -11.55
C CYS A 161 3.76 2.15 -11.83
N LEU A 162 2.55 2.09 -12.38
CA LEU A 162 1.90 0.85 -12.83
C LEU A 162 1.74 -0.20 -11.73
N SER A 163 1.77 0.21 -10.46
CA SER A 163 1.86 -0.73 -9.35
C SER A 163 0.56 -1.46 -9.04
N LEU A 164 -0.55 -0.91 -9.47
CA LEU A 164 -1.86 -1.47 -9.25
C LEU A 164 -2.83 -0.99 -10.34
N ASN A 165 -2.50 -1.29 -11.60
CA ASN A 165 -3.38 -1.07 -12.75
C ASN A 165 -4.63 -1.96 -12.67
N ASP A 166 -5.71 -1.49 -13.28
CA ASP A 166 -7.01 -2.18 -13.30
C ASP A 166 -6.95 -3.59 -13.91
N ASN A 167 -6.25 -3.73 -15.03
CA ASN A 167 -6.09 -5.00 -15.73
C ASN A 167 -5.31 -6.07 -14.93
N TYR A 168 -4.67 -5.71 -13.80
CA TYR A 168 -3.88 -6.65 -13.00
C TYR A 168 -4.66 -7.24 -11.81
N PHE A 169 -5.84 -6.73 -11.45
CA PHE A 169 -6.49 -7.09 -10.18
C PHE A 169 -6.72 -8.59 -9.99
N SER A 170 -7.11 -9.31 -11.05
CA SER A 170 -7.30 -10.76 -10.97
C SER A 170 -6.01 -11.53 -10.66
N ASN A 171 -4.86 -11.04 -11.12
CA ASN A 171 -3.58 -11.67 -10.83
C ASN A 171 -2.99 -11.18 -9.50
N MET A 172 -3.21 -9.90 -9.18
CA MET A 172 -2.70 -9.31 -7.94
C MET A 172 -3.28 -10.00 -6.71
N ARG A 173 -4.56 -10.39 -6.75
CA ARG A 173 -5.19 -11.15 -5.63
C ARG A 173 -4.46 -12.47 -5.35
N MET A 174 -3.83 -13.06 -6.36
CA MET A 174 -3.09 -14.31 -6.24
C MET A 174 -1.78 -14.09 -5.47
N ALA A 175 -1.11 -12.98 -5.75
CA ALA A 175 0.13 -12.60 -5.06
C ALA A 175 -0.11 -12.07 -3.63
N MET A 176 -1.28 -11.50 -3.35
CA MET A 176 -1.68 -11.04 -2.02
C MET A 176 -1.95 -12.17 -1.01
N LYS A 177 -2.00 -13.44 -1.45
CA LYS A 177 -2.16 -14.59 -0.56
C LYS A 177 -1.63 -15.84 -1.24
N GLU A 178 -0.49 -16.34 -0.80
CA GLU A 178 0.06 -17.59 -1.31
C GLU A 178 -0.89 -18.79 -1.11
N THR A 179 -0.85 -19.77 -2.02
CA THR A 179 -1.62 -21.01 -1.88
C THR A 179 -1.18 -21.78 -0.64
N GLY A 180 -2.11 -22.12 0.25
CA GLY A 180 -1.80 -22.88 1.46
C GLY A 180 -1.35 -22.01 2.65
N SER A 181 -1.06 -20.72 2.43
CA SER A 181 -0.77 -19.81 3.53
C SER A 181 -2.01 -19.56 4.40
N SER A 182 -1.82 -19.57 5.72
CA SER A 182 -2.85 -19.22 6.69
C SER A 182 -3.12 -17.71 6.75
N LYS A 183 -2.22 -16.90 6.18
CA LYS A 183 -2.29 -15.44 6.17
C LYS A 183 -2.36 -14.88 4.75
N GLY A 184 -2.55 -13.58 4.63
CA GLY A 184 -2.56 -12.86 3.36
C GLY A 184 -2.53 -11.36 3.61
N LEU A 185 -2.16 -10.61 2.58
CA LEU A 185 -2.12 -9.16 2.62
C LEU A 185 -3.53 -8.60 2.74
N HIS A 186 -3.72 -7.66 3.66
CA HIS A 186 -5.02 -7.06 3.92
C HIS A 186 -5.38 -6.04 2.84
N VAL A 187 -4.47 -5.08 2.60
CA VAL A 187 -4.66 -4.00 1.63
C VAL A 187 -3.37 -3.77 0.87
N MET A 188 -3.48 -3.75 -0.46
CA MET A 188 -2.45 -3.23 -1.35
C MET A 188 -2.91 -1.89 -1.89
N THR A 189 -2.03 -0.89 -1.92
CA THR A 189 -2.31 0.37 -2.60
C THR A 189 -1.23 0.67 -3.62
N GLY A 190 -1.59 1.39 -4.67
CA GLY A 190 -0.68 1.71 -5.76
C GLY A 190 -1.26 2.76 -6.69
N PHE A 191 -0.82 2.72 -7.95
CA PHE A 191 -1.27 3.63 -8.98
C PHE A 191 -1.66 2.87 -10.25
N HIS A 192 -2.73 3.33 -10.88
CA HIS A 192 -3.05 3.05 -12.27
C HIS A 192 -2.27 4.03 -13.15
N GLY A 193 -1.47 3.52 -14.07
CA GLY A 193 -0.55 4.31 -14.88
C GLY A 193 0.63 4.89 -14.10
N VAL A 194 1.23 5.95 -14.65
CA VAL A 194 2.40 6.60 -14.05
C VAL A 194 1.98 7.50 -12.88
N MET A 195 2.78 7.45 -11.80
CA MET A 195 2.67 8.40 -10.70
C MET A 195 3.70 9.54 -10.84
N TRP A 196 3.35 10.71 -10.30
CA TRP A 196 4.26 11.85 -10.25
C TRP A 196 5.10 11.84 -8.99
N ILE A 197 6.37 12.19 -9.16
CA ILE A 197 7.40 12.13 -8.11
C ILE A 197 7.96 13.53 -7.93
N SER A 198 7.74 14.09 -6.74
CA SER A 198 8.17 15.43 -6.35
C SER A 198 8.04 15.57 -4.84
N SER A 199 8.91 16.36 -4.23
CA SER A 199 8.81 16.69 -2.80
C SER A 199 7.50 17.40 -2.44
N SER A 200 6.80 17.99 -3.41
CA SER A 200 5.46 18.56 -3.21
C SER A 200 4.43 17.53 -2.74
N PHE A 201 4.67 16.23 -2.99
CA PHE A 201 3.78 15.15 -2.57
C PHE A 201 4.09 14.60 -1.18
N ASN A 202 5.13 15.08 -0.48
CA ASN A 202 5.43 14.64 0.89
C ASN A 202 4.21 14.79 1.81
N GLY A 203 3.45 15.88 1.63
CA GLY A 203 2.20 16.12 2.36
C GLY A 203 1.12 15.08 2.09
N ASP A 204 1.01 14.58 0.85
CA ASP A 204 0.02 13.55 0.50
C ASP A 204 0.38 12.20 1.16
N TYR A 205 1.66 11.83 1.21
CA TYR A 205 2.11 10.61 1.89
C TYR A 205 1.92 10.69 3.42
N ALA A 206 2.19 11.85 4.01
CA ALA A 206 1.83 12.13 5.40
C ALA A 206 0.31 12.02 5.63
N ALA A 207 -0.49 12.59 4.73
CA ALA A 207 -1.94 12.53 4.81
C ALA A 207 -2.47 11.09 4.72
N THR A 208 -1.88 10.22 3.91
CA THR A 208 -2.19 8.79 3.90
C THR A 208 -1.99 8.17 5.29
N ALA A 209 -0.86 8.43 5.95
CA ALA A 209 -0.59 7.91 7.30
C ALA A 209 -1.61 8.43 8.33
N ILE A 210 -1.85 9.75 8.35
CA ILE A 210 -2.79 10.38 9.28
C ILE A 210 -4.22 9.88 9.05
N ASN A 211 -4.70 9.97 7.81
CA ASN A 211 -6.08 9.64 7.47
C ASN A 211 -6.36 8.14 7.62
N GLY A 212 -5.37 7.27 7.37
CA GLY A 212 -5.50 5.82 7.54
C GLY A 212 -5.75 5.36 8.98
N HIS A 213 -5.72 6.26 9.97
CA HIS A 213 -6.14 6.01 11.36
C HIS A 213 -7.61 6.36 11.65
N VAL A 214 -8.23 7.21 10.81
CA VAL A 214 -9.60 7.72 11.01
C VAL A 214 -10.57 7.26 9.92
N GLN A 215 -10.06 6.82 8.78
CA GLN A 215 -10.80 6.18 7.68
C GLN A 215 -10.00 5.00 7.14
N SER A 216 -10.59 4.21 6.21
CA SER A 216 -9.87 3.04 5.69
C SER A 216 -8.57 3.44 4.99
N VAL A 217 -7.57 2.56 5.06
CA VAL A 217 -6.27 2.77 4.41
C VAL A 217 -6.44 2.98 2.90
N ALA A 218 -7.35 2.22 2.28
CA ALA A 218 -7.70 2.37 0.87
C ALA A 218 -8.22 3.78 0.55
N LYS A 219 -9.14 4.32 1.36
CA LYS A 219 -9.69 5.67 1.17
C LYS A 219 -8.66 6.76 1.47
N ALA A 220 -7.81 6.54 2.46
CA ALA A 220 -6.71 7.45 2.78
C ALA A 220 -5.74 7.60 1.60
N TRP A 221 -5.32 6.48 1.01
CA TRP A 221 -4.45 6.48 -0.16
C TRP A 221 -5.10 7.13 -1.37
N THR A 222 -6.27 6.63 -1.79
CA THR A 222 -6.93 7.11 -3.00
C THR A 222 -7.31 8.59 -2.89
N GLY A 223 -7.78 9.02 -1.72
CA GLY A 223 -8.13 10.43 -1.49
C GLY A 223 -6.92 11.37 -1.41
N ALA A 224 -5.80 10.96 -0.80
CA ALA A 224 -4.63 11.83 -0.67
C ALA A 224 -3.90 12.00 -2.01
N HIS A 225 -3.82 10.94 -2.80
CA HIS A 225 -2.97 10.91 -3.99
C HIS A 225 -3.69 11.26 -5.30
N TYR A 226 -5.02 11.34 -5.33
CA TYR A 226 -5.73 11.67 -6.56
C TYR A 226 -5.53 13.14 -6.92
N LYS A 227 -5.12 13.38 -8.17
CA LYS A 227 -4.96 14.72 -8.72
C LYS A 227 -5.56 14.74 -10.12
N SER A 228 -6.62 15.49 -10.30
CA SER A 228 -7.32 15.57 -11.57
C SER A 228 -6.81 16.71 -12.45
N ASN A 229 -6.52 16.39 -13.71
CA ASN A 229 -6.07 17.30 -14.76
C ASN A 229 -4.93 18.22 -14.29
N LYS A 230 -3.87 17.61 -13.74
CA LYS A 230 -2.73 18.36 -13.17
C LYS A 230 -1.43 18.17 -13.91
N PHE A 231 -1.34 17.17 -14.78
CA PHE A 231 -0.04 16.73 -15.26
C PHE A 231 -0.01 16.43 -16.75
N SER A 232 1.19 16.37 -17.34
CA SER A 232 1.41 16.04 -18.76
C SER A 232 0.40 16.70 -19.72
N CYS A 233 0.15 17.98 -19.53
CA CYS A 233 -0.76 18.77 -20.36
C CYS A 233 -0.24 18.85 -21.80
N ALA A 234 -1.16 19.02 -22.75
CA ALA A 234 -0.75 19.25 -24.13
C ALA A 234 0.10 20.54 -24.21
N PRO A 235 1.13 20.60 -25.09
CA PRO A 235 1.98 21.79 -25.21
C PRO A 235 1.23 23.09 -25.51
N TYR A 236 0.06 22.99 -26.17
CA TYR A 236 -0.81 24.13 -26.48
C TYR A 236 -1.78 24.50 -25.35
N ASP A 237 -1.82 23.74 -24.26
CA ASP A 237 -2.71 23.94 -23.12
C ASP A 237 -1.98 23.78 -21.77
N PRO A 238 -0.89 24.55 -21.53
CA PRO A 238 -0.06 24.40 -20.34
C PRO A 238 -0.78 24.78 -19.03
N PHE A 239 -1.93 25.46 -19.12
CA PHE A 239 -2.75 25.88 -17.98
C PHE A 239 -4.03 25.07 -17.82
N ASN A 240 -4.21 24.00 -18.60
CA ASN A 240 -5.40 23.15 -18.58
C ASN A 240 -6.73 23.88 -18.87
N TRP A 241 -6.71 24.93 -19.67
CA TRP A 241 -7.93 25.62 -20.10
C TRP A 241 -8.82 24.74 -20.98
N PHE A 242 -8.23 23.79 -21.70
CA PHE A 242 -8.95 22.88 -22.59
C PHE A 242 -9.07 21.45 -22.04
N GLY A 243 -8.65 21.21 -20.79
CA GLY A 243 -8.80 19.90 -20.14
C GLY A 243 -7.88 18.83 -20.72
N THR A 244 -6.70 19.21 -21.21
CA THR A 244 -5.76 18.25 -21.86
C THR A 244 -4.78 17.59 -20.90
N CYS A 245 -4.72 18.03 -19.64
CA CYS A 245 -3.85 17.42 -18.66
C CYS A 245 -4.36 16.05 -18.22
N GLN A 246 -3.43 15.16 -17.95
CA GLN A 246 -3.66 13.85 -17.37
C GLN A 246 -3.73 13.90 -15.84
N ASP A 247 -4.27 12.81 -15.29
CA ASP A 247 -4.51 12.60 -13.88
C ASP A 247 -3.36 11.83 -13.21
N GLN A 248 -3.31 11.88 -11.88
CA GLN A 248 -2.67 10.84 -11.08
C GLN A 248 -3.76 9.96 -10.48
N CYS A 249 -3.73 8.67 -10.81
CA CYS A 249 -4.81 7.72 -10.51
C CYS A 249 -4.38 6.73 -9.42
N PRO A 250 -4.53 7.06 -8.13
CA PRO A 250 -4.26 6.09 -7.08
C PRO A 250 -5.35 5.02 -7.05
N THR A 251 -4.93 3.81 -6.74
CA THR A 251 -5.80 2.65 -6.60
C THR A 251 -5.50 1.92 -5.30
N ALA A 252 -6.49 1.18 -4.81
CA ALA A 252 -6.34 0.30 -3.67
C ALA A 252 -7.14 -0.97 -3.91
N MET A 253 -6.66 -2.08 -3.34
CA MET A 253 -7.25 -3.40 -3.51
C MET A 253 -7.16 -4.19 -2.21
N THR A 254 -8.17 -5.02 -2.00
CA THR A 254 -8.25 -5.99 -0.90
C THR A 254 -8.74 -7.33 -1.43
N ILE A 255 -8.51 -8.39 -0.65
CA ILE A 255 -8.95 -9.76 -0.96
C ILE A 255 -9.80 -10.35 0.17
N GLY A 256 -10.58 -11.37 -0.16
CA GLY A 256 -11.36 -12.11 0.83
C GLY A 256 -11.94 -13.42 0.32
N ALA A 257 -12.41 -14.24 1.26
CA ALA A 257 -13.15 -15.47 0.95
C ALA A 257 -14.55 -15.23 0.40
N THR A 258 -15.13 -14.04 0.64
CA THR A 258 -16.44 -13.61 0.12
C THR A 258 -16.36 -12.17 -0.40
N PRO A 259 -17.29 -11.74 -1.29
CA PRO A 259 -17.34 -10.35 -1.74
C PRO A 259 -17.50 -9.36 -0.58
N GLY A 260 -18.35 -9.69 0.39
CA GLY A 260 -18.59 -8.87 1.57
C GLY A 260 -17.37 -8.74 2.47
N ASN A 261 -16.54 -9.78 2.58
CA ASN A 261 -15.30 -9.70 3.35
C ASN A 261 -14.28 -8.77 2.69
N ALA A 262 -14.05 -8.91 1.38
CA ALA A 262 -13.16 -8.02 0.64
C ALA A 262 -13.65 -6.57 0.71
N LEU A 263 -14.93 -6.31 0.42
CA LEU A 263 -15.49 -4.96 0.45
C LEU A 263 -15.47 -4.33 1.85
N ASN A 264 -15.82 -5.09 2.89
CA ASN A 264 -15.75 -4.60 4.27
C ASN A 264 -14.33 -4.17 4.64
N ARG A 265 -13.32 -4.94 4.22
CA ARG A 265 -11.92 -4.61 4.44
C ARG A 265 -11.53 -3.30 3.74
N LEU A 266 -11.85 -3.20 2.45
CA LEU A 266 -11.59 -2.01 1.63
C LEU A 266 -12.20 -0.74 2.25
N LEU A 267 -13.42 -0.82 2.77
CA LEU A 267 -14.17 0.34 3.26
C LEU A 267 -13.88 0.70 4.72
N ASN A 268 -13.45 -0.26 5.56
CA ASN A 268 -13.45 -0.08 7.01
C ASN A 268 -12.10 -0.37 7.70
N GLU A 269 -11.16 -1.04 7.03
CA GLU A 269 -9.89 -1.39 7.68
C GLU A 269 -8.89 -0.23 7.68
N ARG A 270 -8.35 0.04 8.87
CA ARG A 270 -7.46 1.13 9.27
C ARG A 270 -6.20 0.56 9.89
N TYR A 271 -5.14 1.36 10.00
CA TYR A 271 -3.91 0.90 10.66
C TYR A 271 -4.16 0.46 12.11
N ASN A 272 -4.99 1.20 12.84
CA ASN A 272 -5.25 1.02 14.27
C ASN A 272 -6.41 0.05 14.61
N ASN A 273 -7.07 -0.55 13.62
CA ASN A 273 -8.12 -1.55 13.86
C ASN A 273 -7.88 -2.88 13.12
N SER A 274 -6.75 -3.04 12.43
CA SER A 274 -6.47 -4.22 11.60
C SER A 274 -6.56 -5.57 12.32
N GLY A 275 -6.27 -5.59 13.62
CA GLY A 275 -6.41 -6.77 14.47
C GLY A 275 -7.84 -7.32 14.54
N SER A 276 -8.88 -6.47 14.36
CA SER A 276 -10.28 -6.91 14.41
C SER A 276 -10.74 -7.59 13.12
N PHE A 277 -10.04 -7.40 12.01
CA PHE A 277 -10.36 -8.03 10.73
C PHE A 277 -9.72 -9.41 10.59
N GLY A 278 -8.62 -9.67 11.32
CA GLY A 278 -7.78 -10.84 11.12
C GLY A 278 -7.18 -10.92 9.70
N PRO A 279 -6.31 -11.90 9.43
CA PRO A 279 -5.81 -12.13 8.08
C PRO A 279 -6.93 -12.61 7.14
N PRO A 280 -6.90 -12.23 5.84
CA PRO A 280 -7.75 -12.83 4.83
C PRO A 280 -7.56 -14.35 4.78
N ASN A 281 -8.64 -15.09 5.02
CA ASN A 281 -8.68 -16.55 4.96
C ASN A 281 -8.95 -17.09 3.54
N GLY A 282 -9.07 -16.22 2.53
CA GLY A 282 -9.27 -16.59 1.14
C GLY A 282 -8.98 -15.43 0.19
N ARG A 283 -8.82 -15.76 -1.10
CA ARG A 283 -8.55 -14.82 -2.21
C ARG A 283 -9.49 -14.99 -3.39
N SER A 284 -10.61 -15.69 -3.18
CA SER A 284 -11.61 -15.98 -4.22
C SER A 284 -12.25 -14.72 -4.76
N TYR A 285 -12.35 -13.68 -3.92
CA TYR A 285 -12.90 -12.38 -4.27
C TYR A 285 -11.89 -11.28 -3.96
N TYR A 286 -12.02 -10.19 -4.70
CA TYR A 286 -11.30 -8.95 -4.44
C TYR A 286 -12.28 -7.77 -4.51
N ALA A 287 -11.90 -6.67 -3.87
CA ALA A 287 -12.59 -5.40 -3.98
C ALA A 287 -11.54 -4.31 -4.22
N TRP A 288 -11.87 -3.33 -5.03
CA TRP A 288 -10.98 -2.24 -5.42
C TRP A 288 -11.61 -0.87 -5.13
N MET A 289 -10.75 0.12 -4.95
CA MET A 289 -11.11 1.53 -4.85
C MET A 289 -10.22 2.34 -5.79
N GLY A 290 -10.84 3.24 -6.54
CA GLY A 290 -10.18 4.13 -7.51
C GLY A 290 -11.20 5.15 -8.02
N TYR A 291 -10.78 5.97 -8.98
CA TYR A 291 -11.64 6.97 -9.61
C TYR A 291 -12.00 6.50 -11.03
N PRO A 292 -13.24 6.06 -11.28
CA PRO A 292 -13.66 5.66 -12.62
C PRO A 292 -13.42 6.78 -13.64
N GLY A 293 -12.84 6.43 -14.79
CA GLY A 293 -12.50 7.39 -15.85
C GLY A 293 -11.25 8.21 -15.59
N CYS A 294 -10.54 7.99 -14.48
CA CYS A 294 -9.24 8.63 -14.24
C CYS A 294 -8.26 8.27 -15.36
N ASN A 295 -7.65 9.27 -15.98
CA ASN A 295 -6.84 9.11 -17.20
C ASN A 295 -5.38 9.44 -16.94
N PRO A 296 -4.55 8.46 -16.53
CA PRO A 296 -3.15 8.69 -16.21
C PRO A 296 -2.27 8.71 -17.48
N VAL A 297 -1.00 9.04 -17.29
CA VAL A 297 0.02 8.83 -18.33
C VAL A 297 0.27 7.33 -18.51
N ALA A 298 0.56 6.94 -19.76
CA ALA A 298 0.98 5.60 -20.19
C ALA A 298 -0.07 4.48 -20.04
N GLU A 299 -1.30 4.80 -19.66
CA GLU A 299 -2.42 3.86 -19.61
C GLU A 299 -3.69 4.49 -20.18
N ASN A 300 -4.68 3.64 -20.45
CA ASN A 300 -6.02 4.11 -20.78
C ASN A 300 -6.75 4.59 -19.52
N ALA A 301 -7.90 5.25 -19.73
CA ALA A 301 -8.78 5.63 -18.64
C ALA A 301 -9.17 4.40 -17.79
N PHE A 302 -9.07 4.56 -16.47
CA PHE A 302 -9.33 3.52 -15.49
C PHE A 302 -10.75 2.95 -15.62
N ASN A 303 -10.84 1.66 -15.98
CA ASN A 303 -12.07 0.93 -16.24
C ASN A 303 -11.96 -0.56 -15.83
N PRO A 304 -11.85 -0.83 -14.52
CA PRO A 304 -11.66 -2.17 -13.94
C PRO A 304 -12.88 -3.11 -14.00
#